data_AF-A0A949TFN0-F1
#
_entry.id   AF-A0A949TFN0-F1
#
_cell.length_a   1.000
_cell.length_b   1.000
_cell.length_c   1.000
_cell.angle_alpha   90.00
_cell.angle_beta   90.00
_cell.angle_gamma   90.00
#
_symmetry.space_group_name_H-M   'P 1'
#
loop_
_entity.id
_entity.type
_entity.pdbx_description
1 polymer ?
#
loop_
_entity_poly.entity_id
_entity_poly.type
_entity_poly.pdbx_seq_one_letter_code
_entity_poly.pdbx_strand_id
1 'polypeptide(L)' 'MKERRRRNSNPKENPCLICGYEEYIWGTSLGGRNPAYFFPEGRGWFRISEPLHTRKCGWCGNVQFFSNLCDG' A
#
# COMPACT_ATOMS: atom_id res chain seq x y z
N MET A 1 19.65 -3.88 21.05
CA MET A 1 18.35 -3.34 20.58
C MET A 1 18.32 -3.45 19.07
N LYS A 2 17.34 -4.14 18.46
CA LYS A 2 17.20 -4.14 16.99
C LYS A 2 16.73 -2.75 16.58
N GLU A 3 17.63 -1.99 15.99
CA GLU A 3 17.40 -0.67 15.42
C GLU A 3 16.22 -0.79 14.45
N ARG A 4 15.04 -0.29 14.84
CA ARG A 4 13.91 -0.17 13.93
C ARG A 4 14.35 0.86 12.89
N ARG A 5 14.85 0.41 11.74
CA ARG A 5 15.11 1.28 10.58
C ARG A 5 13.92 2.23 10.45
N ARG A 6 14.19 3.54 10.52
CA ARG A 6 13.15 4.56 10.39
C ARG A 6 12.41 4.25 9.09
N ARG A 7 11.11 3.94 9.19
CA ARG A 7 10.30 3.71 8.00
C ARG A 7 10.34 4.99 7.19
N ASN A 8 10.67 4.87 5.91
CA ASN A 8 10.61 6.01 5.01
C ASN A 8 9.15 6.49 4.96
N SER A 9 8.97 7.81 4.90
CA SER A 9 7.67 8.42 4.61
C SER A 9 7.10 7.91 3.29
N ASN A 10 7.96 7.58 2.32
CA ASN A 10 7.57 6.91 1.08
C ASN A 10 7.32 5.40 1.31
N PRO A 11 6.06 4.92 1.29
CA PRO A 11 5.76 3.52 1.52
C PRO A 11 6.32 2.60 0.44
N LYS A 12 6.63 3.14 -0.76
CA LYS A 12 7.23 2.40 -1.86
C LYS A 12 8.60 1.84 -1.50
N GLU A 13 9.35 2.54 -0.66
CA GLU A 13 10.73 2.20 -0.29
C GLU A 13 10.82 1.33 0.98
N ASN A 14 9.71 1.13 1.67
CA ASN A 14 9.72 0.35 2.91
C ASN A 14 9.85 -1.17 2.61
N PRO A 15 10.66 -1.92 3.39
CA PRO A 15 10.77 -3.38 3.29
C PRO A 15 9.48 -4.09 3.73
N CYS A 16 9.36 -5.38 3.40
CA CYS A 16 8.15 -6.13 3.66
C CYS A 16 7.95 -6.25 5.16
N LEU A 17 6.77 -5.84 5.66
CA LEU A 17 6.49 -5.84 7.10
C LEU A 17 6.48 -7.24 7.72
N ILE A 18 6.36 -8.29 6.91
CA ILE A 18 6.35 -9.68 7.35
C ILE A 18 7.75 -10.31 7.33
N CYS A 19 8.49 -10.19 6.22
CA CYS A 19 9.75 -10.91 6.03
C CYS A 19 10.99 -10.02 5.81
N GLY A 20 10.82 -8.70 5.74
CA GLY A 20 11.92 -7.75 5.49
C GLY A 20 12.44 -7.69 4.06
N TYR A 21 11.92 -8.50 3.13
CA TYR A 21 12.34 -8.49 1.72
C TYR A 21 11.94 -7.19 1.02
N GLU A 22 12.75 -6.75 0.05
CA GLU A 22 12.67 -5.40 -0.54
C GLU A 22 12.21 -5.38 -2.00
N GLU A 23 12.03 -6.55 -2.64
CA GLU A 23 11.52 -6.63 -4.02
C GLU A 23 10.02 -6.93 -4.07
N TYR A 24 9.32 -6.22 -4.96
CA TYR A 24 7.86 -6.24 -5.07
C TYR A 24 7.37 -6.21 -6.51
N ILE A 25 6.18 -6.78 -6.70
CA ILE A 25 5.37 -6.57 -7.90
C ILE A 25 4.27 -5.56 -7.55
N TRP A 26 4.24 -4.43 -8.26
CA TRP A 26 3.21 -3.40 -8.12
C TRP A 26 2.01 -3.68 -9.03
N GLY A 27 0.82 -3.31 -8.57
CA GLY A 27 -0.42 -3.44 -9.34
C GLY A 27 -1.60 -2.71 -8.71
N THR A 28 -2.74 -2.78 -9.38
CA THR A 28 -3.98 -2.14 -8.93
C THR A 28 -4.87 -3.14 -8.19
N SER A 29 -5.47 -2.70 -7.08
CA SER A 29 -6.51 -3.48 -6.40
C SER A 29 -7.81 -3.43 -7.19
N LEU A 30 -8.40 -4.57 -7.50
CA LEU A 30 -9.71 -4.64 -8.16
C LEU A 30 -10.81 -4.87 -7.11
N GLY A 31 -11.85 -4.03 -7.15
CA GLY A 31 -13.06 -4.13 -6.35
C GLY A 31 -14.29 -4.26 -7.25
N GLY A 32 -14.71 -5.50 -7.52
CA GLY A 32 -15.80 -5.77 -8.48
C GLY A 32 -15.35 -5.50 -9.92
N ARG A 33 -16.16 -4.76 -10.70
CA ARG A 33 -15.81 -4.38 -12.08
C ARG A 33 -14.79 -3.23 -12.18
N ASN A 34 -14.50 -2.54 -11.08
CA ASN A 34 -13.71 -1.31 -11.06
C ASN A 34 -12.53 -1.41 -10.09
N PRO A 35 -11.53 -0.51 -10.17
CA PRO A 35 -10.50 -0.37 -9.14
C PRO A 35 -11.11 -0.15 -7.75
N ALA A 36 -10.40 -0.60 -6.72
CA ALA A 36 -10.78 -0.36 -5.33
C ALA A 36 -10.34 1.04 -4.88
N TYR A 37 -11.11 1.63 -3.98
CA TYR A 37 -10.84 2.96 -3.40
C TYR A 37 -10.95 2.90 -1.88
N PHE A 38 -10.19 3.76 -1.20
CA PHE A 38 -10.33 3.99 0.23
C PHE A 38 -11.44 5.00 0.50
N PHE A 39 -12.36 4.64 1.40
CA PHE A 39 -13.45 5.49 1.85
C PHE A 39 -13.35 5.66 3.37
N PRO A 40 -12.97 6.85 3.88
CA PRO A 40 -12.97 7.10 5.30
C PRO A 40 -14.40 7.11 5.86
N GLU A 41 -14.57 6.52 7.04
CA GLU A 41 -15.85 6.47 7.73
C GLU A 41 -16.42 7.88 7.96
N GLY A 42 -17.75 8.01 7.86
CA GLY A 42 -18.45 9.28 8.06
C GLY A 42 -18.29 10.31 6.93
N ARG A 43 -17.56 10.00 5.85
CA ARG A 43 -17.55 10.81 4.62
C ARG A 43 -18.45 10.16 3.56
N GLY A 44 -19.35 10.97 2.99
CA GLY A 44 -20.19 10.53 1.88
C GLY A 44 -19.36 10.20 0.63
N TRP A 45 -19.89 9.31 -0.22
CA TRP A 45 -19.28 8.85 -1.47
C TRP A 45 -18.71 9.95 -2.38
N PHE A 46 -19.26 11.17 -2.29
CA PHE A 46 -18.88 12.32 -3.10
C PHE A 46 -17.64 13.10 -2.60
N ARG A 47 -17.04 12.72 -1.46
CA ARG A 47 -15.82 13.36 -0.93
C ARG A 47 -14.62 12.42 -0.99
N ILE A 48 -13.78 12.67 -2.01
CA ILE A 48 -12.40 12.20 -2.23
C ILE A 48 -12.20 10.72 -1.85
N SER A 49 -12.63 9.83 -2.73
CA SER A 49 -12.20 8.44 -2.74
C SER A 49 -10.77 8.37 -3.26
N GLU A 50 -9.81 7.90 -2.46
CA GLU A 50 -8.42 7.73 -2.89
C GLU A 50 -8.24 6.36 -3.57
N PRO A 51 -7.62 6.28 -4.77
CA PRO A 51 -7.38 5.00 -5.42
C PRO A 51 -6.45 4.13 -4.57
N LEU A 52 -6.77 2.85 -4.45
CA LEU A 52 -5.91 1.89 -3.76
C LEU A 52 -4.88 1.29 -4.71
N HIS A 53 -3.62 1.47 -4.36
CA HIS A 53 -2.49 0.79 -4.95
C HIS A 53 -2.13 -0.45 -4.13
N THR A 54 -1.64 -1.47 -4.81
CA THR A 54 -1.19 -2.70 -4.16
C THR A 54 0.20 -3.10 -4.60
N ARG A 55 0.91 -3.76 -3.71
CA ARG A 55 2.10 -4.52 -4.08
C ARG A 55 2.11 -5.89 -3.42
N LYS A 56 2.70 -6.86 -4.11
CA LYS A 56 2.95 -8.21 -3.61
C LYS A 56 4.44 -8.40 -3.37
N CYS A 57 4.81 -8.85 -2.17
CA CYS A 57 6.18 -9.22 -1.86
C CYS A 57 6.65 -10.40 -2.73
N GLY A 58 7.79 -10.25 -3.40
CA GLY A 58 8.35 -11.29 -4.27
C GLY A 58 8.77 -12.57 -3.54
N TRP A 59 9.04 -12.48 -2.24
CA TRP A 59 9.49 -13.62 -1.42
C TRP A 59 8.34 -14.32 -0.68
N CYS A 60 7.72 -13.64 0.29
CA CYS A 60 6.69 -14.28 1.15
C CYS A 60 5.27 -14.17 0.60
N GLY A 61 5.07 -13.47 -0.53
CA GLY A 61 3.75 -13.31 -1.14
C GLY A 61 2.80 -12.34 -0.42
N ASN A 62 3.22 -11.71 0.69
CA ASN A 62 2.39 -10.75 1.42
C ASN A 62 1.94 -9.59 0.52
N VAL A 63 0.63 -9.31 0.52
CA VAL A 63 0.01 -8.20 -0.23
C VAL A 63 -0.17 -6.99 0.70
N GLN A 64 0.14 -5.80 0.20
CA GLN A 64 0.05 -4.54 0.95
C GLN A 64 -0.74 -3.52 0.13
N PHE A 65 -1.63 -2.77 0.79
CA PHE A 65 -2.50 -1.75 0.20
C PHE A 65 -2.04 -0.35 0.61
N PHE A 66 -2.15 0.62 -0.30
CA PHE A 66 -1.76 2.02 -0.11
C PHE A 66 -2.81 2.93 -0.74
N SER A 67 -3.33 3.91 -0.01
CA SER A 67 -4.27 4.93 -0.56
C SER A 67 -3.56 6.17 -1.08
N ASN A 68 -2.34 6.42 -0.60
CA ASN A 68 -1.46 7.48 -1.10
C ASN A 68 -0.05 6.92 -1.30
N LEU A 69 0.49 7.16 -2.48
CA LEU A 69 1.90 7.00 -2.77
C LEU A 69 2.51 8.39 -2.68
N CYS A 70 3.33 8.65 -1.66
CA CYS A 70 4.11 9.88 -1.63
C CYS A 70 5.17 9.76 -2.75
N ASP A 71 4.88 10.37 -3.90
CA ASP A 71 5.92 10.69 -4.88
C ASP A 71 6.69 11.87 -4.28
N GLY A 72 7.96 11.64 -3.94
CA GLY A 72 8.82 12.62 -3.28
C GLY A 72 8.99 13.92 -4.06
#